data_AF-A0A933WQM2-F1
#
_entry.id   AF-A0A933WQM2-F1
#
_cell.length_a   1.000
_cell.length_b   1.000
_cell.length_c   1.000
_cell.angle_alpha   90.00
_cell.angle_beta   90.00
_cell.angle_gamma   90.00
#
_symmetry.space_group_name_H-M   'P 1'
#
loop_
_entity.id
_entity.type
_entity.pdbx_description
1 polymer ?
#
loop_
_entity_poly.entity_id
_entity_poly.type
_entity_poly.pdbx_seq_one_letter_code
_entity_poly.pdbx_strand_id
1 'polypeptide(L)' 'MDILYLLIPLSLAFVAVIAWVFLWAVKSGQFEDMEGPAHRILLDDEKIPSSQGSGETNRTNSSIDIGQAEN' A
#
# COMPACT_ATOMS: atom_id res chain seq x y z
N MET A 1 -38.31 35.92 -2.90
CA MET A 1 -38.43 34.46 -3.19
C MET A 1 -37.26 34.04 -4.06
N ASP A 2 -36.07 34.58 -3.77
CA ASP A 2 -35.02 34.75 -4.79
C ASP A 2 -33.93 33.70 -4.65
N ILE A 3 -33.75 33.18 -3.43
CA ILE A 3 -32.81 32.10 -3.11
C ILE A 3 -33.15 30.81 -3.85
N LEU A 4 -34.43 30.59 -4.17
CA LEU A 4 -34.90 29.38 -4.84
C LEU A 4 -34.38 29.32 -6.28
N TYR A 5 -34.22 30.47 -6.94
CA TYR A 5 -33.61 30.57 -8.27
C TYR A 5 -32.10 30.30 -8.26
N LEU A 6 -31.42 30.49 -7.13
CA LEU A 6 -30.01 30.14 -6.96
C LEU A 6 -29.83 28.68 -6.56
N LEU A 7 -30.72 28.15 -5.71
CA LEU A 7 -30.64 26.78 -5.19
C LEU A 7 -30.93 25.71 -6.25
N ILE A 8 -31.89 25.95 -7.16
CA ILE A 8 -32.21 25.00 -8.24
C ILE A 8 -30.99 24.68 -9.13
N PRO A 9 -30.32 25.68 -9.76
CA PRO A 9 -29.18 25.40 -10.61
C PRO A 9 -27.97 24.91 -9.82
N LEU A 10 -27.77 25.40 -8.59
CA LEU A 10 -26.69 24.95 -7.72
C LEU A 10 -26.83 23.46 -7.37
N SER A 11 -28.04 23.02 -7.01
CA SER A 11 -28.35 21.61 -6.75
C SER A 11 -28.10 20.76 -7.99
N LEU A 12 -28.56 21.21 -9.17
CA LEU A 12 -28.37 20.48 -10.42
C LEU A 12 -26.89 20.34 -10.77
N ALA A 13 -26.10 21.38 -10.55
CA ALA A 13 -24.65 21.36 -10.73
C ALA A 13 -23.98 20.34 -9.79
N PHE A 14 -24.39 20.30 -8.51
CA PHE A 14 -23.92 19.30 -7.55
C PHE A 14 -24.19 17.87 -8.02
N VAL A 15 -25.42 17.58 -8.46
CA VAL A 15 -25.79 16.27 -8.99
C VAL A 15 -24.96 15.91 -10.23
N ALA A 16 -24.76 16.86 -11.14
CA ALA A 16 -23.96 16.66 -12.33
C ALA A 16 -22.49 16.37 -12.00
N VAL A 17 -21.90 17.08 -11.04
CA VAL A 17 -20.52 16.85 -10.58
C VAL A 17 -20.38 15.46 -9.96
N ILE A 18 -21.30 15.07 -9.08
CA ILE A 18 -21.28 13.74 -8.45
C ILE A 18 -21.41 12.65 -9.51
N ALA A 19 -22.34 12.79 -10.45
CA ALA A 19 -22.53 11.84 -11.55
C ALA A 19 -21.27 11.76 -12.43
N TRP A 20 -20.64 12.89 -12.74
CA TRP A 20 -19.39 12.92 -13.51
C TRP A 20 -18.25 12.17 -12.82
N VAL A 21 -18.04 12.45 -11.52
CA VAL A 21 -17.01 11.77 -10.71
C VAL A 21 -17.31 10.27 -10.61
N PHE A 22 -18.57 9.89 -10.41
CA PHE A 22 -18.99 8.49 -10.35
C PHE A 22 -18.72 7.76 -11.67
N LEU A 23 -19.11 8.34 -12.81
CA LEU A 23 -18.85 7.76 -14.13
C LEU A 23 -17.34 7.66 -14.43
N TRP A 24 -16.56 8.65 -14.00
CA TRP A 24 -15.10 8.61 -14.11
C TRP A 24 -14.50 7.48 -13.26
N ALA A 25 -14.95 7.32 -12.01
CA ALA A 25 -14.48 6.28 -11.11
C ALA A 25 -14.81 4.86 -11.63
N VAL A 26 -16.02 4.65 -12.15
CA VAL A 26 -16.44 3.39 -12.78
C VAL A 26 -15.54 3.08 -13.99
N LYS A 27 -15.28 4.08 -14.84
CA LYS A 27 -14.38 3.91 -16.00
C LYS A 27 -12.91 3.70 -15.59
N SER A 28 -12.50 4.22 -14.45
CA SER A 28 -11.11 4.16 -13.97
C SER A 28 -10.69 2.76 -13.49
N GLY A 29 -11.57 1.76 -13.51
CA GLY A 29 -11.18 0.37 -13.24
C GLY A 29 -10.69 0.09 -11.81
N GLN A 30 -10.90 1.03 -10.87
CA GLN A 30 -10.48 0.93 -9.47
C GLN A 30 -11.12 -0.25 -8.70
N PHE A 31 -12.03 -0.99 -9.34
CA PHE A 31 -12.62 -2.22 -8.82
C PHE A 31 -11.75 -3.47 -9.08
N GLU A 32 -10.79 -3.44 -10.01
CA GLU A 32 -9.90 -4.58 -10.26
C GLU A 32 -8.82 -4.75 -9.18
N ASP A 33 -8.39 -3.67 -8.51
CA ASP A 33 -7.35 -3.74 -7.46
C ASP A 33 -7.89 -4.19 -6.08
N MET A 34 -9.21 -4.41 -5.95
CA MET A 34 -9.80 -5.01 -4.75
C MET A 34 -9.67 -6.55 -4.70
N GLU A 35 -9.25 -7.19 -5.80
CA GLU A 35 -8.97 -8.64 -5.83
C GLU A 35 -7.52 -9.00 -5.41
N GLY A 36 -6.64 -7.99 -5.28
CA GLY A 36 -5.21 -8.20 -5.07
C GLY A 36 -4.78 -8.77 -3.71
N PRO A 37 -5.34 -8.38 -2.55
CA PRO A 37 -4.80 -8.81 -1.25
C PRO A 37 -5.32 -10.16 -0.75
N ALA A 38 -6.54 -10.55 -1.12
CA ALA A 38 -7.22 -11.72 -0.55
C ALA A 38 -6.57 -13.05 -0.95
N HIS A 39 -5.93 -13.11 -2.13
CA HIS A 39 -5.32 -14.34 -2.63
C HIS A 39 -3.92 -14.61 -2.07
N ARG A 40 -3.28 -13.63 -1.40
CA ARG A 40 -1.95 -13.81 -0.80
C ARG A 40 -2.05 -14.54 0.54
N ILE A 41 -3.14 -14.32 1.29
CA ILE A 41 -3.32 -14.91 2.63
C ILE A 41 -3.69 -16.40 2.61
N LEU A 42 -4.26 -16.90 1.50
CA LEU A 42 -4.66 -18.31 1.34
C LEU A 42 -3.59 -19.17 0.62
N LEU A 43 -2.58 -18.55 0.00
CA LEU A 43 -1.50 -19.23 -0.72
C LEU A 43 -0.17 -19.27 0.07
N ASP A 44 -0.08 -18.57 1.20
CA ASP A 44 1.13 -18.53 2.04
C ASP A 44 1.28 -19.75 2.97
N ASP A 45 0.28 -20.65 3.03
CA ASP A 45 0.34 -21.86 3.87
C ASP A 45 1.03 -23.06 3.18
N GLU A 46 1.36 -22.99 1.88
CA GLU A 46 1.92 -24.15 1.14
C GLU A 46 3.28 -23.93 0.47
N LYS A 47 4.09 -22.94 0.87
CA LYS A 47 5.51 -22.88 0.45
C LYS A 47 6.47 -22.44 1.55
N ILE A 48 6.87 -23.41 2.37
CA ILE A 48 8.23 -23.47 2.94
C ILE A 48 8.90 -24.69 2.24
N PRO A 49 10.19 -24.73 1.85
CA PRO A 49 11.26 -23.71 1.82
C PRO A 49 12.05 -23.66 0.48
N SER A 50 12.56 -22.50 0.07
CA SER A 50 13.85 -22.45 -0.65
C SER A 50 14.42 -21.03 -0.74
N SER A 51 15.45 -20.79 0.06
CA SER A 51 16.67 -20.06 -0.30
C SER A 51 16.58 -19.07 -1.47
N GLN A 52 16.52 -17.76 -1.18
CA GLN A 52 17.53 -16.80 -1.63
C GLN A 52 17.26 -15.41 -1.02
N GLY A 53 18.30 -14.77 -0.48
CA GLY A 53 18.36 -13.30 -0.41
C GLY A 53 18.37 -12.63 0.96
N SER A 54 19.18 -13.11 1.92
CA SER A 54 20.04 -12.25 2.80
C SER A 54 20.70 -13.07 3.93
N GLY A 55 21.69 -13.88 3.57
CA GLY A 55 22.87 -14.02 4.45
C GLY A 55 23.61 -12.68 4.46
N GLU A 56 24.38 -12.28 5.47
CA GLU A 56 25.12 -13.12 6.39
C GLU A 56 25.56 -12.25 7.57
N THR A 57 25.31 -12.75 8.77
CA THR A 57 25.90 -12.27 10.02
C THR A 57 27.42 -12.34 9.90
N ASN A 58 28.07 -11.22 9.60
CA ASN A 58 29.52 -11.13 9.63
C ASN A 58 30.01 -11.10 11.08
N ARG A 59 30.28 -12.30 11.61
CA ARG A 59 31.14 -12.51 12.76
C ARG A 59 32.59 -12.29 12.33
N THR A 60 33.05 -11.03 12.24
CA THR A 60 34.47 -10.78 12.40
C THR A 60 34.74 -10.70 13.90
N ASN A 61 35.02 -11.87 14.45
CA ASN A 61 35.83 -12.07 15.63
C ASN A 61 36.88 -10.95 15.73
N SER A 62 36.63 -9.98 16.61
CA SER A 62 37.60 -8.96 16.96
C SER A 62 38.71 -9.72 17.71
N SER A 63 39.72 -10.07 16.92
CA SER A 63 40.98 -10.62 17.37
C SER A 63 41.55 -9.74 18.47
N ILE A 64 41.41 -10.22 19.70
CA ILE A 64 42.48 -10.37 20.69
C ILE A 64 43.54 -9.26 20.56
N ASP A 65 43.37 -8.20 21.35
CA ASP A 65 44.49 -7.40 21.84
C ASP A 65 44.48 -7.52 23.37
N ILE A 66 44.98 -8.66 23.84
CA ILE A 66 45.25 -8.91 25.25
C ILE A 66 46.55 -8.20 25.60
N GLY A 67 46.47 -7.34 26.61
CA GLY A 67 47.55 -6.50 27.07
C GLY A 67 48.84 -7.27 27.30
N GLN A 68 49.79 -7.06 26.40
CA GLN A 68 51.21 -7.16 26.68
C GLN A 68 51.59 -6.08 27.70
N ALA A 69 51.29 -6.40 28.96
CA ALA A 69 51.73 -5.71 30.15
C ALA A 69 52.22 -6.76 31.16
N GLU A 70 53.40 -7.34 30.91
CA GLU A 70 54.23 -8.03 31.91
C GLU A 70 55.63 -8.18 31.26
N ASN A 71 56.61 -7.34 31.61
CA ASN A 71 57.70 -7.66 32.55
C ASN A 71 58.37 -9.02 32.29
#